data_AF-A0A935WCB6-F1
#
_entry.id   AF-A0A935WCB6-F1
#
_cell.length_a   1.000
_cell.length_b   1.000
_cell.length_c   1.000
_cell.angle_alpha   90.00
_cell.angle_beta   90.00
_cell.angle_gamma   90.00
#
_symmetry.space_group_name_H-M   'P 1'
#
loop_
_entity.id
_entity.type
_entity.pdbx_description
1 polymer ?
#
loop_
_entity_poly.entity_id
_entity_poly.type
_entity_poly.pdbx_seq_one_letter_code
_entity_poly.pdbx_strand_id
1 'polypeptide(L)'
;MIRIVRRDTGALLLETDTDTLAGVSLPYAVLLYAELPGADLTGARLRGADLCSANLEGARLDGADLRGADLSGACLRAASFAGARLTDARLLGTDLSGASFRGADLGRTSFKLAGAATAPADFRDARMQRSGLDHTTLAGCDLSGADLSEAHLGGANWAGANLRGATFRGALLEGTNLAGADLTHADLTHAVLHRADLTAARMADAALGRTIFAAVPSLPLALGLEATSHSADSSLDLATLAGIAHGLPTAFLEGIGLAEAVLRRLAD
;
A
#
# COMPACT_ATOMS: atom_id res chain seq x y z
N MET A 1 21.50 -30.15 6.74
CA MET A 1 20.76 -30.03 8.01
C MET A 1 20.65 -28.56 8.38
N ILE A 2 19.42 -28.06 8.48
CA ILE A 2 19.11 -26.70 8.95
C ILE A 2 18.41 -26.81 10.30
N ARG A 3 18.82 -25.95 11.23
CA ARG A 3 18.23 -25.82 12.57
C ARG A 3 17.68 -24.42 12.70
N ILE A 4 16.36 -24.31 12.84
CA ILE A 4 15.68 -23.05 13.12
C ILE A 4 15.53 -22.94 14.63
N VAL A 5 16.03 -21.83 15.18
CA VAL A 5 16.00 -21.57 16.62
C VAL A 5 15.23 -20.31 16.92
N ARG A 6 14.74 -20.18 18.15
CA ARG A 6 14.18 -18.93 18.66
C ARG A 6 15.30 -17.93 18.96
N ARG A 7 15.11 -16.68 18.53
CA ARG A 7 16.02 -15.55 18.80
C ARG A 7 16.23 -15.27 20.29
N ASP A 8 15.15 -15.34 21.06
CA ASP A 8 15.11 -14.89 22.46
C ASP A 8 15.72 -15.89 23.45
N THR A 9 15.63 -17.18 23.12
CA THR A 9 15.94 -18.29 24.04
C THR A 9 16.96 -19.29 23.47
N GLY A 10 17.22 -19.25 22.16
CA GLY A 10 18.02 -20.27 21.46
C GLY A 10 17.35 -21.64 21.36
N ALA A 11 16.08 -21.77 21.80
CA ALA A 11 15.36 -23.03 21.76
C ALA A 11 15.15 -23.49 20.31
N LEU A 12 15.32 -24.78 20.06
CA LEU A 12 15.07 -25.39 18.75
C LEU A 12 13.56 -25.33 18.43
N LEU A 13 13.21 -24.73 17.30
CA LEU A 13 11.84 -24.69 16.77
C LEU A 13 11.61 -25.82 15.76
N LEU A 14 12.56 -25.99 14.85
CA LEU A 14 12.50 -26.96 13.78
C LEU A 14 13.91 -27.42 13.44
N GLU A 15 14.05 -28.72 13.18
CA GLU A 15 15.25 -29.30 12.59
C GLU A 15 14.84 -30.06 11.34
N THR A 16 15.60 -29.86 10.26
CA THR A 16 15.38 -30.56 8.98
C THR A 16 16.72 -31.09 8.48
N ASP A 17 16.69 -32.26 7.85
CA ASP A 17 17.87 -32.86 7.24
C ASP A 17 18.29 -32.15 5.94
N THR A 18 17.42 -31.28 5.40
CA THR A 18 17.70 -30.51 4.19
C THR A 18 18.85 -29.50 4.38
N ASP A 19 19.50 -29.15 3.28
CA ASP A 19 20.53 -28.11 3.18
C ASP A 19 19.96 -26.73 2.82
N THR A 20 18.69 -26.69 2.40
CA THR A 20 17.92 -25.46 2.10
C THR A 20 16.50 -25.53 2.66
N LEU A 21 15.88 -24.36 2.86
CA LEU A 21 14.44 -24.24 3.15
C LEU A 21 13.61 -23.93 1.88
N ALA A 22 14.26 -23.86 0.70
CA ALA A 22 13.56 -23.67 -0.56
C ALA A 22 12.59 -24.83 -0.82
N GLY A 23 11.34 -24.49 -1.18
CA GLY A 23 10.28 -25.46 -1.45
C GLY A 23 9.80 -26.26 -0.23
N VAL A 24 10.33 -26.00 0.97
CA VAL A 24 9.96 -26.75 2.18
C VAL A 24 8.47 -26.63 2.45
N SER A 25 7.88 -27.70 2.97
CA SER A 25 6.46 -27.72 3.33
C SER A 25 6.29 -27.62 4.84
N LEU A 26 5.92 -26.44 5.32
CA LEU A 26 5.73 -26.10 6.73
C LEU A 26 4.37 -25.40 6.97
N PRO A 27 3.24 -25.99 6.53
CA PRO A 27 1.94 -25.39 6.77
C PRO A 27 1.64 -25.37 8.27
N TYR A 28 1.13 -24.26 8.77
CA TYR A 28 0.79 -24.06 10.19
C TYR A 28 1.97 -24.25 11.16
N ALA A 29 3.21 -24.18 10.67
CA ALA A 29 4.38 -24.30 11.52
C ALA A 29 4.44 -23.13 12.51
N VAL A 30 4.84 -23.42 13.74
CA VAL A 30 5.06 -22.40 14.78
C VAL A 30 6.53 -21.99 14.72
N LEU A 31 6.78 -20.86 14.07
CA LEU A 31 8.07 -20.23 13.86
C LEU A 31 8.13 -18.84 14.55
N LEU A 32 7.33 -18.66 15.61
CA LEU A 32 7.34 -17.49 16.48
C LEU A 32 8.76 -17.22 16.99
N TYR A 33 9.26 -16.00 16.79
CA TYR A 33 10.64 -15.58 17.08
C TYR A 33 11.74 -16.37 16.33
N ALA A 34 11.44 -17.03 15.21
CA ALA A 34 12.46 -17.75 14.46
C ALA A 34 13.59 -16.84 13.96
N GLU A 35 14.84 -17.30 14.09
CA GLU A 35 16.01 -16.72 13.43
C GLU A 35 16.19 -17.31 12.04
N LEU A 36 15.85 -16.53 11.01
CA LEU A 36 15.93 -16.88 9.60
C LEU A 36 16.60 -15.78 8.74
N PRO A 37 17.64 -15.05 9.21
CA PRO A 37 18.26 -14.01 8.40
C PRO A 37 18.91 -14.62 7.15
N GLY A 38 18.61 -14.05 5.99
CA GLY A 38 19.13 -14.50 4.68
C GLY A 38 18.65 -15.88 4.25
N ALA A 39 17.68 -16.49 4.95
CA ALA A 39 17.21 -17.83 4.64
C ALA A 39 16.61 -17.91 3.23
N ASP A 40 16.96 -18.97 2.49
CA ASP A 40 16.31 -19.28 1.23
C ASP A 40 15.04 -20.09 1.49
N LEU A 41 13.89 -19.44 1.38
CA LEU A 41 12.53 -19.95 1.50
C LEU A 41 11.80 -19.86 0.14
N THR A 42 12.54 -19.79 -0.97
CA THR A 42 11.97 -19.67 -2.31
C THR A 42 10.97 -20.80 -2.55
N GLY A 43 9.73 -20.47 -2.90
CA GLY A 43 8.66 -21.45 -3.15
C GLY A 43 8.21 -22.26 -1.93
N ALA A 44 8.64 -21.91 -0.71
CA ALA A 44 8.23 -22.61 0.50
C ALA A 44 6.70 -22.54 0.71
N ARG A 45 6.13 -23.60 1.29
CA ARG A 45 4.70 -23.67 1.66
C ARG A 45 4.56 -23.39 3.15
N LEU A 46 4.23 -22.15 3.48
CA LEU A 46 4.10 -21.58 4.82
C LEU A 46 2.65 -21.17 5.12
N ARG A 47 1.67 -21.78 4.45
CA ARG A 47 0.25 -21.45 4.63
C ARG A 47 -0.13 -21.54 6.10
N GLY A 48 -0.64 -20.43 6.65
CA GLY A 48 -1.06 -20.36 8.06
C GLY A 48 0.07 -20.51 9.08
N ALA A 49 1.34 -20.43 8.67
CA ALA A 49 2.46 -20.47 9.59
C ALA A 49 2.45 -19.24 10.51
N ASP A 50 2.86 -19.44 11.76
CA ASP A 50 3.10 -18.37 12.72
C ASP A 50 4.58 -17.96 12.63
N LEU A 51 4.84 -16.82 12.02
CA LEU A 51 6.15 -16.16 11.88
C LEU A 51 6.17 -14.86 12.70
N CYS A 52 5.30 -14.73 13.71
CA CYS A 52 5.25 -13.52 14.53
C CYS A 52 6.62 -13.24 15.13
N SER A 53 7.05 -11.97 15.07
CA SER A 53 8.35 -11.52 15.58
C SER A 53 9.58 -12.29 15.05
N ALA A 54 9.45 -13.04 13.96
CA ALA A 54 10.58 -13.71 13.33
C ALA A 54 11.56 -12.70 12.73
N ASN A 55 12.84 -13.06 12.73
CA ASN A 55 13.86 -12.33 11.98
C ASN A 55 13.99 -12.94 10.58
N LEU A 56 13.44 -12.27 9.57
CA LEU A 56 13.50 -12.65 8.16
C LEU A 56 14.33 -11.64 7.36
N GLU A 57 15.22 -10.89 8.01
CA GLU A 57 16.06 -9.89 7.34
C GLU A 57 16.83 -10.53 6.18
N GLY A 58 16.65 -10.01 4.96
CA GLY A 58 17.28 -10.51 3.74
C GLY A 58 16.81 -11.89 3.27
N ALA A 59 15.79 -12.49 3.89
CA ALA A 59 15.29 -13.80 3.48
C ALA A 59 14.67 -13.76 2.06
N ARG A 60 14.81 -14.85 1.31
CA ARG A 60 14.23 -15.02 -0.03
C ARG A 60 12.96 -15.87 0.07
N LEU A 61 11.79 -15.25 -0.04
CA LEU A 61 10.47 -15.89 -0.05
C LEU A 61 9.80 -15.80 -1.43
N ASP A 62 10.59 -15.65 -2.50
CA ASP A 62 10.09 -15.54 -3.87
C ASP A 62 9.18 -16.72 -4.21
N GLY A 63 7.97 -16.44 -4.69
CA GLY A 63 6.97 -17.46 -5.02
C GLY A 63 6.46 -18.32 -3.86
N ALA A 64 6.80 -18.00 -2.61
CA ALA A 64 6.33 -18.76 -1.44
C ALA A 64 4.81 -18.63 -1.25
N ASP A 65 4.20 -19.66 -0.67
CA ASP A 65 2.79 -19.67 -0.28
C ASP A 65 2.65 -19.39 1.22
N LEU A 66 2.34 -18.13 1.55
CA LEU A 66 2.16 -17.60 2.90
C LEU A 66 0.69 -17.24 3.17
N ARG A 67 -0.25 -17.81 2.42
CA ARG A 67 -1.68 -17.48 2.58
C ARG A 67 -2.12 -17.71 4.04
N GLY A 68 -2.74 -16.71 4.64
CA GLY A 68 -3.17 -16.74 6.03
C GLY A 68 -2.05 -16.85 7.07
N ALA A 69 -0.77 -16.73 6.70
CA ALA A 69 0.32 -16.71 7.67
C ALA A 69 0.30 -15.43 8.53
N ASP A 70 0.80 -15.52 9.75
CA ASP A 70 0.96 -14.37 10.62
C ASP A 70 2.44 -14.00 10.71
N LEU A 71 2.81 -12.84 10.17
CA LEU A 71 4.15 -12.24 10.25
C LEU A 71 4.16 -11.00 11.14
N SER A 72 3.16 -10.82 12.02
CA SER A 72 3.04 -9.62 12.83
C SER A 72 4.31 -9.37 13.67
N GLY A 73 4.83 -8.15 13.59
CA GLY A 73 6.07 -7.73 14.25
C GLY A 73 7.36 -8.36 13.73
N ALA A 74 7.31 -9.14 12.65
CA ALA A 74 8.51 -9.68 12.02
C ALA A 74 9.41 -8.58 11.44
N CYS A 75 10.71 -8.82 11.46
CA CYS A 75 11.69 -8.01 10.74
C CYS A 75 11.77 -8.53 9.30
N LEU A 76 11.26 -7.75 8.33
CA LEU A 76 11.24 -8.11 6.90
C LEU A 76 12.22 -7.25 6.07
N ARG A 77 13.17 -6.59 6.74
CA ARG A 77 14.14 -5.70 6.10
C ARG A 77 14.86 -6.43 4.98
N ALA A 78 14.91 -5.81 3.80
CA ALA A 78 15.55 -6.38 2.59
C ALA A 78 15.06 -7.79 2.18
N ALA A 79 13.97 -8.31 2.75
CA ALA A 79 13.41 -9.60 2.37
C ALA A 79 12.74 -9.51 0.99
N SER A 80 12.78 -10.60 0.23
CA SER A 80 12.11 -10.68 -1.06
C SER A 80 10.90 -11.60 -0.99
N PHE A 81 9.76 -11.10 -1.46
CA PHE A 81 8.48 -11.78 -1.59
C PHE A 81 8.00 -11.72 -3.05
N ALA A 82 8.92 -11.65 -4.01
CA ALA A 82 8.55 -11.44 -5.41
C ALA A 82 7.63 -12.58 -5.90
N GLY A 83 6.44 -12.23 -6.40
CA GLY A 83 5.42 -13.19 -6.83
C GLY A 83 4.90 -14.14 -5.74
N ALA A 84 5.19 -13.88 -4.46
CA ALA A 84 4.68 -14.68 -3.35
C ALA A 84 3.18 -14.49 -3.15
N ARG A 85 2.54 -15.44 -2.46
CA ARG A 85 1.10 -15.42 -2.17
C ARG A 85 0.89 -15.20 -0.68
N LEU A 86 0.43 -14.01 -0.31
CA LEU A 86 0.15 -13.60 1.06
C LEU A 86 -1.32 -13.22 1.28
N THR A 87 -2.23 -13.71 0.42
CA THR A 87 -3.67 -13.47 0.60
C THR A 87 -4.10 -13.85 2.03
N ASP A 88 -4.86 -12.97 2.68
CA ASP A 88 -5.32 -13.12 4.07
C ASP A 88 -4.20 -13.16 5.15
N ALA A 89 -2.94 -12.90 4.81
CA ALA A 89 -1.85 -12.84 5.77
C ALA A 89 -1.90 -11.58 6.66
N ARG A 90 -1.19 -11.62 7.80
CA ARG A 90 -1.04 -10.49 8.72
C ARG A 90 0.41 -10.04 8.76
N LEU A 91 0.65 -8.75 8.49
CA LEU A 91 1.94 -8.07 8.55
C LEU A 91 1.81 -6.84 9.45
N LEU A 92 1.19 -7.01 10.62
CA LEU A 92 0.96 -5.90 11.54
C LEU A 92 2.27 -5.42 12.14
N GLY A 93 2.55 -4.11 12.04
CA GLY A 93 3.73 -3.52 12.68
C GLY A 93 5.07 -4.07 12.21
N THR A 94 5.15 -4.63 11.00
CA THR A 94 6.41 -5.15 10.44
C THR A 94 7.31 -4.02 9.93
N ASP A 95 8.64 -4.19 10.07
CA ASP A 95 9.60 -3.35 9.35
C ASP A 95 9.80 -3.90 7.93
N LEU A 96 9.29 -3.16 6.94
CA LEU A 96 9.34 -3.46 5.52
C LEU A 96 10.51 -2.77 4.81
N SER A 97 11.45 -2.17 5.55
CA SER A 97 12.50 -1.34 4.94
C SER A 97 13.29 -2.11 3.88
N GLY A 98 13.23 -1.67 2.62
CA GLY A 98 13.91 -2.30 1.49
C GLY A 98 13.33 -3.66 1.07
N ALA A 99 12.19 -4.10 1.62
CA ALA A 99 11.54 -5.33 1.21
C ALA A 99 10.96 -5.22 -0.20
N SER A 100 10.91 -6.34 -0.94
CA SER A 100 10.29 -6.41 -2.26
C SER A 100 9.06 -7.32 -2.24
N PHE A 101 7.92 -6.78 -2.64
CA PHE A 101 6.64 -7.46 -2.87
C PHE A 101 6.24 -7.39 -4.35
N ARG A 102 7.21 -7.24 -5.26
CA ARG A 102 6.95 -7.07 -6.68
C ARG A 102 6.07 -8.21 -7.21
N GLY A 103 4.92 -7.85 -7.80
CA GLY A 103 3.98 -8.81 -8.37
C GLY A 103 3.36 -9.80 -7.36
N ALA A 104 3.52 -9.59 -6.06
CA ALA A 104 2.96 -10.45 -5.02
C ALA A 104 1.42 -10.36 -4.97
N ASP A 105 0.79 -11.45 -4.54
CA ASP A 105 -0.65 -11.48 -4.22
C ASP A 105 -0.83 -11.16 -2.74
N LEU A 106 -1.24 -9.92 -2.46
CA LEU A 106 -1.46 -9.32 -1.14
C LEU A 106 -2.96 -9.03 -0.91
N GLY A 107 -3.85 -9.75 -1.60
CA GLY A 107 -5.30 -9.54 -1.47
C GLY A 107 -5.77 -9.78 -0.03
N ARG A 108 -6.53 -8.84 0.54
CA ARG A 108 -7.02 -8.91 1.94
C ARG A 108 -5.90 -9.04 3.00
N THR A 109 -4.66 -8.76 2.66
CA THR A 109 -3.55 -8.74 3.62
C THR A 109 -3.69 -7.53 4.55
N SER A 110 -3.38 -7.70 5.83
CA SER A 110 -3.34 -6.59 6.78
C SER A 110 -1.91 -6.11 7.00
N PHE A 111 -1.63 -4.87 6.62
CA PHE A 111 -0.36 -4.16 6.83
C PHE A 111 -0.46 -3.11 7.94
N LYS A 112 -1.57 -3.05 8.69
CA LYS A 112 -1.81 -1.97 9.65
C LYS A 112 -0.60 -1.77 10.58
N LEU A 113 -0.18 -0.51 10.71
CA LEU A 113 1.02 -0.07 11.45
C LEU A 113 2.38 -0.51 10.87
N ALA A 114 2.45 -1.19 9.72
CA ALA A 114 3.72 -1.51 9.06
C ALA A 114 4.39 -0.25 8.51
N GLY A 115 5.71 -0.29 8.37
CA GLY A 115 6.44 0.85 7.82
C GLY A 115 7.76 0.48 7.15
N ALA A 116 8.24 1.37 6.29
CA ALA A 116 9.49 1.24 5.54
C ALA A 116 10.40 2.47 5.82
N ALA A 117 10.69 2.71 7.10
CA ALA A 117 11.27 3.98 7.55
C ALA A 117 12.73 4.20 7.10
N THR A 118 13.51 3.13 6.91
CA THR A 118 14.95 3.25 6.64
C THR A 118 15.34 3.02 5.18
N ALA A 119 14.47 2.38 4.40
CA ALA A 119 14.63 2.21 2.96
C ALA A 119 13.24 1.94 2.34
N PRO A 120 12.91 2.54 1.19
CA PRO A 120 11.62 2.32 0.55
C PRO A 120 11.43 0.86 0.17
N ALA A 121 10.21 0.36 0.36
CA ALA A 121 9.80 -0.96 -0.11
C ALA A 121 9.29 -0.88 -1.57
N ASP A 122 9.33 -2.01 -2.26
CA ASP A 122 8.91 -2.16 -3.66
C ASP A 122 7.66 -3.04 -3.76
N PHE A 123 6.52 -2.44 -4.08
CA PHE A 123 5.22 -3.08 -4.33
C PHE A 123 4.80 -3.00 -5.80
N ARG A 124 5.73 -2.78 -6.73
CA ARG A 124 5.38 -2.67 -8.16
C ARG A 124 4.58 -3.87 -8.63
N ASP A 125 3.50 -3.59 -9.35
CA ASP A 125 2.58 -4.58 -9.91
C ASP A 125 1.93 -5.52 -8.86
N ALA A 126 2.00 -5.19 -7.56
CA ALA A 126 1.42 -6.03 -6.51
C ALA A 126 -0.11 -5.97 -6.53
N ARG A 127 -0.76 -7.09 -6.20
CA ARG A 127 -2.22 -7.20 -6.09
C ARG A 127 -2.62 -7.00 -4.64
N MET A 128 -3.15 -5.84 -4.30
CA MET A 128 -3.41 -5.40 -2.92
C MET A 128 -4.91 -5.12 -2.69
N GLN A 129 -5.80 -5.76 -3.44
CA GLN A 129 -7.23 -5.52 -3.35
C GLN A 129 -7.74 -5.81 -1.94
N ARG A 130 -8.56 -4.90 -1.39
CA ARG A 130 -9.15 -5.02 -0.04
C ARG A 130 -8.12 -5.18 1.07
N SER A 131 -6.87 -4.77 0.85
CA SER A 131 -5.84 -4.79 1.88
C SER A 131 -6.08 -3.69 2.92
N GLY A 132 -5.70 -3.97 4.17
CA GLY A 132 -5.77 -3.01 5.27
C GLY A 132 -4.42 -2.35 5.51
N LEU A 133 -4.27 -1.10 5.07
CA LEU A 133 -3.05 -0.30 5.12
C LEU A 133 -3.19 0.90 6.10
N ASP A 134 -4.18 0.86 7.00
CA ASP A 134 -4.42 1.92 7.97
C ASP A 134 -3.16 2.19 8.82
N HIS A 135 -2.82 3.47 8.97
CA HIS A 135 -1.67 3.94 9.74
C HIS A 135 -0.31 3.35 9.31
N THR A 136 -0.19 2.94 8.05
CA THR A 136 1.10 2.53 7.49
C THR A 136 2.02 3.73 7.23
N THR A 137 3.33 3.50 7.25
CA THR A 137 4.33 4.50 6.84
C THR A 137 5.11 3.99 5.63
N LEU A 138 4.61 4.29 4.43
CA LEU A 138 5.16 3.86 3.14
C LEU A 138 5.64 5.06 2.30
N ALA A 139 6.12 6.11 2.97
CA ALA A 139 6.68 7.28 2.30
C ALA A 139 7.82 6.87 1.35
N GLY A 140 7.81 7.42 0.13
CA GLY A 140 8.80 7.13 -0.91
C GLY A 140 8.81 5.70 -1.47
N CYS A 141 7.89 4.82 -1.04
CA CYS A 141 7.80 3.46 -1.58
C CYS A 141 7.33 3.47 -3.03
N ASP A 142 7.70 2.43 -3.78
CA ASP A 142 7.24 2.26 -5.16
C ASP A 142 6.05 1.31 -5.21
N LEU A 143 4.89 1.82 -5.59
CA LEU A 143 3.65 1.08 -5.77
C LEU A 143 3.11 1.28 -7.20
N SER A 144 3.97 1.61 -8.16
CA SER A 144 3.54 1.80 -9.54
C SER A 144 2.93 0.53 -10.12
N GLY A 145 1.77 0.69 -10.78
CA GLY A 145 0.96 -0.42 -11.31
C GLY A 145 0.28 -1.31 -10.26
N ALA A 146 0.39 -1.00 -8.95
CA ALA A 146 -0.26 -1.80 -7.91
C ALA A 146 -1.79 -1.68 -7.98
N ASP A 147 -2.50 -2.76 -7.65
CA ASP A 147 -3.96 -2.78 -7.56
C ASP A 147 -4.40 -2.66 -6.09
N LEU A 148 -4.78 -1.46 -5.69
CA LEU A 148 -5.28 -1.08 -4.36
C LEU A 148 -6.80 -0.93 -4.35
N SER A 149 -7.51 -1.59 -5.27
CA SER A 149 -8.98 -1.53 -5.31
C SER A 149 -9.60 -1.94 -3.97
N GLU A 150 -10.53 -1.14 -3.48
CA GLU A 150 -11.22 -1.33 -2.19
C GLU A 150 -10.27 -1.39 -0.97
N ALA A 151 -9.02 -0.93 -1.07
CA ALA A 151 -8.08 -0.92 0.04
C ALA A 151 -8.41 0.20 1.05
N HIS A 152 -8.00 0.01 2.31
CA HIS A 152 -8.19 0.98 3.39
C HIS A 152 -6.84 1.60 3.78
N LEU A 153 -6.69 2.92 3.64
CA LEU A 153 -5.44 3.66 3.84
C LEU A 153 -5.58 4.73 4.95
N GLY A 154 -6.53 4.53 5.87
CA GLY A 154 -6.91 5.53 6.87
C GLY A 154 -5.72 6.01 7.70
N GLY A 155 -5.45 7.32 7.69
CA GLY A 155 -4.36 7.95 8.45
C GLY A 155 -2.95 7.44 8.10
N ALA A 156 -2.77 6.85 6.91
CA ALA A 156 -1.46 6.37 6.46
C ALA A 156 -0.57 7.51 5.94
N ASN A 157 0.75 7.34 6.02
CA ASN A 157 1.74 8.26 5.49
C ASN A 157 2.43 7.69 4.24
N TRP A 158 2.03 8.20 3.08
CA TRP A 158 2.46 7.77 1.75
C TRP A 158 3.10 8.95 0.99
N ALA A 159 3.64 9.92 1.73
CA ALA A 159 4.29 11.09 1.14
C ALA A 159 5.41 10.68 0.16
N GLY A 160 5.43 11.28 -1.02
CA GLY A 160 6.42 11.00 -2.06
C GLY A 160 6.37 9.59 -2.65
N ALA A 161 5.35 8.77 -2.35
CA ALA A 161 5.22 7.44 -2.93
C ALA A 161 5.04 7.51 -4.46
N ASN A 162 5.63 6.56 -5.18
CA ASN A 162 5.37 6.39 -6.60
C ASN A 162 4.11 5.54 -6.78
N LEU A 163 3.02 6.17 -7.25
CA LEU A 163 1.70 5.56 -7.45
C LEU A 163 1.28 5.59 -8.92
N ARG A 164 2.25 5.73 -9.84
CA ARG A 164 1.96 5.85 -11.27
C ARG A 164 1.20 4.64 -11.78
N GLY A 165 0.06 4.88 -12.42
CA GLY A 165 -0.79 3.81 -12.96
C GLY A 165 -1.38 2.86 -11.91
N ALA A 166 -1.30 3.18 -10.62
CA ALA A 166 -1.92 2.38 -9.57
C ALA A 166 -3.45 2.48 -9.64
N THR A 167 -4.15 1.41 -9.26
CA THR A 167 -5.61 1.37 -9.24
C THR A 167 -6.12 1.54 -7.81
N PHE A 168 -6.93 2.56 -7.56
CA PHE A 168 -7.53 2.90 -6.26
C PHE A 168 -9.06 2.79 -6.28
N ARG A 169 -9.63 1.95 -7.16
CA ARG A 169 -11.07 1.90 -7.34
C ARG A 169 -11.80 1.59 -6.05
N GLY A 170 -12.63 2.51 -5.56
CA GLY A 170 -13.35 2.35 -4.30
C GLY A 170 -12.46 2.33 -3.05
N ALA A 171 -11.19 2.73 -3.14
CA ALA A 171 -10.29 2.78 -2.00
C ALA A 171 -10.67 3.91 -1.03
N LEU A 172 -10.39 3.70 0.26
CA LEU A 172 -10.65 4.65 1.33
C LEU A 172 -9.35 5.30 1.78
N LEU A 173 -9.15 6.59 1.46
CA LEU A 173 -7.94 7.35 1.74
C LEU A 173 -8.17 8.41 2.83
N GLU A 174 -8.97 8.05 3.85
CA GLU A 174 -9.33 9.00 4.90
C GLU A 174 -8.10 9.48 5.68
N GLY A 175 -7.80 10.77 5.61
CA GLY A 175 -6.65 11.34 6.32
C GLY A 175 -5.29 10.84 5.84
N THR A 176 -5.21 10.22 4.66
CA THR A 176 -3.95 9.74 4.10
C THR A 176 -3.07 10.91 3.67
N ASN A 177 -1.81 10.90 4.07
CA ASN A 177 -0.82 11.85 3.57
C ASN A 177 -0.26 11.36 2.22
N LEU A 178 -0.60 12.04 1.13
CA LEU A 178 -0.12 11.81 -0.23
C LEU A 178 0.74 12.98 -0.72
N ALA A 179 1.28 13.80 0.19
CA ALA A 179 2.07 14.96 -0.18
C ALA A 179 3.26 14.57 -1.07
N GLY A 180 3.37 15.17 -2.25
CA GLY A 180 4.42 14.88 -3.24
C GLY A 180 4.32 13.50 -3.91
N ALA A 181 3.28 12.70 -3.65
CA ALA A 181 3.10 11.40 -4.28
C ALA A 181 2.84 11.55 -5.79
N ASP A 182 3.30 10.58 -6.59
CA ASP A 182 3.05 10.57 -8.03
C ASP A 182 1.84 9.68 -8.37
N LEU A 183 0.67 10.30 -8.52
CA LEU A 183 -0.59 9.66 -8.94
C LEU A 183 -0.82 9.77 -10.47
N THR A 184 0.20 10.07 -11.28
CA THR A 184 0.02 10.19 -12.74
C THR A 184 -0.55 8.88 -13.31
N HIS A 185 -1.59 8.97 -14.13
CA HIS A 185 -2.33 7.81 -14.68
C HIS A 185 -3.00 6.89 -13.64
N ALA A 186 -3.06 7.26 -12.36
CA ALA A 186 -3.73 6.44 -11.36
C ALA A 186 -5.26 6.45 -11.56
N ASP A 187 -5.92 5.33 -11.27
CA ASP A 187 -7.38 5.23 -11.34
C ASP A 187 -7.99 5.44 -9.95
N LEU A 188 -8.58 6.62 -9.72
CA LEU A 188 -9.22 7.02 -8.47
C LEU A 188 -10.76 6.97 -8.57
N THR A 189 -11.31 6.24 -9.55
CA THR A 189 -12.76 6.09 -9.70
C THR A 189 -13.37 5.50 -8.43
N HIS A 190 -14.45 6.06 -7.90
CA HIS A 190 -15.07 5.68 -6.63
C HIS A 190 -14.20 5.86 -5.37
N ALA A 191 -12.97 6.36 -5.47
CA ALA A 191 -12.11 6.56 -4.31
C ALA A 191 -12.64 7.67 -3.39
N VAL A 192 -12.37 7.55 -2.09
CA VAL A 192 -12.76 8.53 -1.07
C VAL A 192 -11.52 9.18 -0.49
N LEU A 193 -11.30 10.46 -0.80
CA LEU A 193 -10.14 11.25 -0.34
C LEU A 193 -10.49 12.14 0.86
N HIS A 194 -11.38 11.70 1.75
CA HIS A 194 -11.80 12.50 2.89
C HIS A 194 -10.59 12.91 3.74
N ARG A 195 -10.32 14.22 3.90
CA ARG A 195 -9.17 14.74 4.68
C ARG A 195 -7.79 14.30 4.18
N ALA A 196 -7.67 13.78 2.97
CA ALA A 196 -6.37 13.44 2.40
C ALA A 196 -5.52 14.70 2.21
N ASP A 197 -4.20 14.57 2.32
CA ASP A 197 -3.27 15.64 1.96
C ASP A 197 -2.69 15.40 0.57
N LEU A 198 -3.06 16.27 -0.38
CA LEU A 198 -2.61 16.23 -1.78
C LEU A 198 -1.54 17.29 -2.10
N THR A 199 -0.91 17.89 -1.09
CA THR A 199 0.10 18.94 -1.31
C THR A 199 1.19 18.47 -2.27
N ALA A 200 1.36 19.13 -3.41
CA ALA A 200 2.31 18.79 -4.47
C ALA A 200 2.15 17.35 -5.04
N ALA A 201 1.03 16.67 -4.80
CA ALA A 201 0.75 15.38 -5.42
C ALA A 201 0.55 15.58 -6.94
N ARG A 202 1.13 14.71 -7.76
CA ARG A 202 1.04 14.79 -9.22
C ARG A 202 -0.15 13.97 -9.71
N MET A 203 -1.12 14.61 -10.35
CA MET A 203 -2.40 14.00 -10.73
C MET A 203 -2.69 14.06 -12.23
N ALA A 204 -1.72 14.46 -13.06
CA ALA A 204 -1.89 14.47 -14.50
C ALA A 204 -2.35 13.10 -15.02
N ASP A 205 -3.37 13.10 -15.89
CA ASP A 205 -3.99 11.91 -16.46
C ASP A 205 -4.58 10.92 -15.43
N ALA A 206 -4.70 11.30 -14.15
CA ALA A 206 -5.41 10.48 -13.18
C ALA A 206 -6.90 10.38 -13.59
N ALA A 207 -7.46 9.18 -13.49
CA ALA A 207 -8.86 8.93 -13.81
C ALA A 207 -9.74 9.17 -12.59
N LEU A 208 -10.68 10.09 -12.74
CA LEU A 208 -11.68 10.45 -11.75
C LEU A 208 -13.06 10.01 -12.24
N GLY A 209 -13.94 9.72 -11.30
CA GLY A 209 -15.31 9.32 -11.62
C GLY A 209 -16.01 8.81 -10.38
N ARG A 210 -17.06 9.49 -9.93
CA ARG A 210 -17.67 9.24 -8.62
C ARG A 210 -16.63 9.28 -7.47
N THR A 211 -15.54 10.02 -7.68
CA THR A 211 -14.49 10.23 -6.69
C THR A 211 -14.99 11.26 -5.68
N ILE A 212 -14.70 11.08 -4.40
CA ILE A 212 -15.16 11.96 -3.33
C ILE A 212 -13.99 12.76 -2.78
N PHE A 213 -14.03 14.07 -2.96
CA PHE A 213 -13.17 15.04 -2.31
C PHE A 213 -13.97 15.70 -1.18
N ALA A 214 -13.64 15.35 0.06
CA ALA A 214 -14.30 15.89 1.24
C ALA A 214 -13.28 16.39 2.27
N ALA A 215 -13.41 17.62 2.74
CA ALA A 215 -12.46 18.26 3.65
C ALA A 215 -10.99 18.20 3.16
N VAL A 216 -10.75 18.52 1.88
CA VAL A 216 -9.42 18.45 1.22
C VAL A 216 -8.89 19.86 0.89
N PRO A 217 -8.40 20.63 1.89
CA PRO A 217 -7.97 22.01 1.66
C PRO A 217 -6.70 22.11 0.79
N SER A 218 -5.89 21.04 0.70
CA SER A 218 -4.69 21.02 -0.13
C SER A 218 -4.94 20.63 -1.59
N LEU A 219 -6.19 20.41 -2.01
CA LEU A 219 -6.51 20.08 -3.40
C LEU A 219 -5.93 21.10 -4.42
N PRO A 220 -5.96 22.43 -4.22
CA PRO A 220 -5.35 23.38 -5.16
C PRO A 220 -3.83 23.29 -5.26
N LEU A 221 -3.20 22.62 -4.28
CA LEU A 221 -1.76 22.42 -4.24
C LEU A 221 -1.34 21.16 -5.00
N ALA A 222 -2.30 20.35 -5.47
CA ALA A 222 -2.03 19.24 -6.37
C ALA A 222 -1.65 19.76 -7.76
N LEU A 223 -0.80 19.01 -8.45
CA LEU A 223 -0.23 19.38 -9.75
C LEU A 223 -0.92 18.59 -10.87
N GLY A 224 -1.24 19.23 -11.99
CA GLY A 224 -1.82 18.58 -13.16
C GLY A 224 -3.31 18.25 -13.05
N LEU A 225 -4.04 18.94 -12.19
CA LEU A 225 -5.51 18.81 -12.07
C LEU A 225 -6.23 19.16 -13.37
N GLU A 226 -5.68 20.09 -14.16
CA GLU A 226 -6.20 20.47 -15.48
C GLU A 226 -6.13 19.36 -16.52
N ALA A 227 -5.34 18.31 -16.26
CA ALA A 227 -5.13 17.17 -17.14
C ALA A 227 -5.73 15.87 -16.59
N THR A 228 -6.59 15.93 -15.56
CA THR A 228 -7.31 14.73 -15.11
C THR A 228 -8.36 14.29 -16.12
N SER A 229 -8.62 12.98 -16.18
CA SER A 229 -9.69 12.42 -17.00
C SER A 229 -10.92 12.13 -16.13
N HIS A 230 -12.11 12.32 -16.69
CA HIS A 230 -13.37 12.22 -15.94
C HIS A 230 -14.32 11.27 -16.64
N SER A 231 -14.65 10.14 -15.99
CA SER A 231 -15.56 9.12 -16.50
C SER A 231 -17.01 9.30 -16.02
N ALA A 232 -17.19 10.08 -14.94
CA ALA A 232 -18.46 10.47 -14.35
C ALA A 232 -18.24 11.65 -13.39
N ASP A 233 -19.32 12.34 -13.01
CA ASP A 233 -19.27 13.41 -12.02
C ASP A 233 -18.65 12.92 -10.71
N SER A 234 -17.85 13.79 -10.09
CA SER A 234 -17.19 13.56 -8.81
C SER A 234 -17.73 14.56 -7.79
N SER A 235 -17.64 14.21 -6.51
CA SER A 235 -18.19 15.05 -5.44
C SER A 235 -17.10 15.91 -4.82
N LEU A 236 -17.37 17.20 -4.67
CA LEU A 236 -16.58 18.13 -3.87
C LEU A 236 -17.52 18.78 -2.85
N ASP A 237 -17.24 18.62 -1.55
CA ASP A 237 -18.12 19.17 -0.52
C ASP A 237 -18.08 20.71 -0.51
N LEU A 238 -19.20 21.33 -0.09
CA LEU A 238 -19.37 22.79 -0.11
C LEU A 238 -18.36 23.52 0.78
N ALA A 239 -17.97 22.94 1.92
CA ALA A 239 -17.04 23.59 2.84
C ALA A 239 -15.63 23.63 2.25
N THR A 240 -15.19 22.54 1.62
CA THR A 240 -13.94 22.54 0.85
C THR A 240 -14.04 23.55 -0.30
N LEU A 241 -15.06 23.42 -1.16
CA LEU A 241 -15.23 24.29 -2.34
C LEU A 241 -15.17 25.78 -1.97
N ALA A 242 -15.91 26.22 -0.95
CA ALA A 242 -15.94 27.62 -0.52
C ALA A 242 -14.56 28.15 -0.08
N GLY A 243 -13.69 27.29 0.44
CA GLY A 243 -12.35 27.68 0.88
C GLY A 243 -11.30 27.70 -0.23
N ILE A 244 -11.52 26.98 -1.34
CA ILE A 244 -10.45 26.69 -2.32
C ILE A 244 -10.79 26.96 -3.78
N ALA A 245 -12.03 27.32 -4.10
CA ALA A 245 -12.52 27.39 -5.48
C ALA A 245 -11.61 28.18 -6.43
N HIS A 246 -11.12 29.35 -6.01
CA HIS A 246 -10.26 30.22 -6.84
C HIS A 246 -8.89 29.62 -7.17
N GLY A 247 -8.45 28.60 -6.44
CA GLY A 247 -7.19 27.91 -6.69
C GLY A 247 -7.33 26.69 -7.60
N LEU A 248 -8.54 26.30 -8.00
CA LEU A 248 -8.78 25.11 -8.82
C LEU A 248 -8.88 25.47 -10.31
N PRO A 249 -8.27 24.67 -11.22
CA PRO A 249 -8.45 24.88 -12.65
C PRO A 249 -9.91 24.74 -13.09
N THR A 250 -10.37 25.61 -14.00
CA THR A 250 -11.75 25.55 -14.54
C THR A 250 -12.05 24.20 -15.17
N ALA A 251 -11.12 23.63 -15.94
CA ALA A 251 -11.27 22.32 -16.57
C ALA A 251 -11.52 21.20 -15.54
N PHE A 252 -10.86 21.27 -14.38
CA PHE A 252 -11.08 20.32 -13.30
C PHE A 252 -12.48 20.46 -12.70
N LEU A 253 -12.91 21.71 -12.41
CA LEU A 253 -14.23 21.98 -11.84
C LEU A 253 -15.37 21.55 -12.78
N GLU A 254 -15.23 21.81 -14.08
CA GLU A 254 -16.15 21.33 -15.12
C GLU A 254 -16.14 19.79 -15.19
N GLY A 255 -14.94 19.19 -15.17
CA GLY A 255 -14.76 17.73 -15.25
C GLY A 255 -15.39 16.97 -14.08
N ILE A 256 -15.38 17.54 -12.86
CA ILE A 256 -16.08 16.93 -11.72
C ILE A 256 -17.60 17.18 -11.74
N GLY A 257 -18.13 17.95 -12.69
CA GLY A 257 -19.57 18.16 -12.91
C GLY A 257 -20.15 19.42 -12.25
N LEU A 258 -19.34 20.42 -11.89
CA LEU A 258 -19.90 21.69 -11.41
C LEU A 258 -20.55 22.45 -12.56
N ALA A 259 -21.82 22.81 -12.38
CA ALA A 259 -22.58 23.58 -13.36
C ALA A 259 -21.95 24.96 -13.61
N GLU A 260 -21.98 25.42 -14.86
CA GLU A 260 -21.43 26.72 -15.28
C GLU A 260 -21.98 27.89 -14.45
N ALA A 261 -23.27 27.84 -14.06
CA ALA A 261 -23.87 28.86 -13.20
C ALA A 261 -23.21 28.96 -11.82
N VAL A 262 -22.72 27.83 -11.28
CA VAL A 262 -21.94 27.81 -10.03
C VAL A 262 -20.54 28.39 -10.28
N LEU A 263 -19.91 28.03 -11.39
CA LEU A 263 -18.58 28.54 -11.75
C LEU A 263 -18.57 30.06 -11.92
N ARG A 264 -19.60 30.64 -12.56
CA ARG A 264 -19.73 32.11 -12.69
C ARG A 264 -19.80 32.78 -11.31
N ARG A 265 -20.56 32.21 -10.37
CA ARG A 265 -20.66 32.74 -8.99
C ARG A 265 -19.38 32.56 -8.17
N LEU A 266 -18.49 31.67 -8.58
CA LEU A 266 -17.16 31.50 -7.97
C LEU A 266 -16.10 32.43 -8.62
N ALA A 267 -16.42 33.06 -9.76
CA ALA A 267 -15.53 33.99 -10.44
C ALA A 267 -15.77 35.46 -10.06
N ASP A 268 -16.99 35.78 -9.59
CA ASP A 268 -17.41 37.08 -9.04
C ASP A 268 -16.96 37.27 -7.57
#